data_AF-A0AAT9HVV2-F1
#
_entry.id   AF-A0AAT9HVV2-F1
#
_cell.length_a   1.000
_cell.length_b   1.000
_cell.length_c   1.000
_cell.angle_alpha   90.00
_cell.angle_beta   90.00
_cell.angle_gamma   90.00
#
_symmetry.space_group_name_H-M   'P 1'
#
loop_
_entity.id
_entity.type
_entity.pdbx_description
1 polymer ?
#
loop_
_entity_poly.entity_id
_entity_poly.type
_entity_poly.pdbx_seq_one_letter_code
_entity_poly.pdbx_strand_id
1 'polypeptide(L)' 'MKALQGLLGDHQDSVMARHTLRELAAVAHAAGESAFTYGVLHGREQRRAELAEAALPEAWTSITRDLRPWTA' A
#
# COMPACT_ATOMS: atom_id res chain seq x y z
N MET A 1 -16.01 -7.05 -5.94
CA MET A 1 -15.84 -5.61 -5.61
C MET A 1 -15.03 -5.39 -4.33
N LYS A 2 -15.41 -6.01 -3.19
CA LYS A 2 -14.72 -5.86 -1.88
C LYS A 2 -13.21 -6.17 -1.92
N ALA A 3 -12.79 -7.21 -2.64
CA ALA A 3 -11.38 -7.57 -2.78
C ALA A 3 -10.55 -6.45 -3.45
N LEU A 4 -11.05 -5.88 -4.56
CA LEU A 4 -10.40 -4.76 -5.24
C LEU A 4 -10.32 -3.51 -4.34
N GLN A 5 -11.41 -3.19 -3.63
CA GLN A 5 -11.41 -2.08 -2.68
C GLN A 5 -10.41 -2.28 -1.55
N GLY A 6 -10.28 -3.52 -1.04
CA GLY A 6 -9.26 -3.88 -0.05
C GLY A 6 -7.84 -3.63 -0.56
N LEU A 7 -7.50 -4.14 -1.75
CA LEU A 7 -6.17 -3.95 -2.34
C LEU A 7 -5.82 -2.48 -2.57
N LEU A 8 -6.78 -1.69 -3.06
CA LEU A 8 -6.58 -0.25 -3.22
C LEU A 8 -6.44 0.46 -1.88
N GLY A 9 -7.19 0.03 -0.86
CA GLY A 9 -7.04 0.50 0.52
C GLY A 9 -5.65 0.21 1.07
N ASP A 10 -5.19 -1.05 0.99
CA ASP A 10 -3.87 -1.47 1.47
C ASP A 10 -2.72 -0.69 0.79
N HIS A 11 -2.84 -0.43 -0.51
CA HIS A 11 -1.88 0.40 -1.23
C HIS A 11 -1.91 1.86 -0.73
N GLN A 12 -3.09 2.45 -0.57
CA GLN A 12 -3.23 3.83 -0.06
C GLN A 12 -2.71 3.99 1.36
N ASP A 13 -3.03 3.04 2.25
CA ASP A 13 -2.56 3.02 3.63
C ASP A 13 -1.03 2.97 3.68
N SER A 14 -0.41 2.16 2.81
CA SER A 14 1.06 2.13 2.66
C SER A 14 1.63 3.46 2.17
N VAL A 15 1.01 4.12 1.18
CA VAL A 15 1.45 5.45 0.71
C VAL A 15 1.40 6.46 1.85
N MET A 16 0.30 6.50 2.60
CA MET A 16 0.14 7.41 3.74
C MET A 16 1.15 7.11 4.85
N ALA A 17 1.34 5.83 5.19
CA ALA A 17 2.31 5.42 6.21
C ALA A 17 3.75 5.82 5.82
N ARG A 18 4.15 5.63 4.55
CA ARG A 18 5.47 6.05 4.06
C ARG A 18 5.68 7.55 4.15
N HIS A 19 4.65 8.35 3.89
CA HIS A 19 4.72 9.79 4.05
C HIS A 19 5.02 10.17 5.51
N THR A 20 4.24 9.65 6.45
CA THR A 20 4.44 9.87 7.89
C THR A 20 5.80 9.39 8.37
N LEU A 21 6.26 8.21 7.92
CA LEU A 21 7.57 7.66 8.29
C LEU A 21 8.72 8.56 7.83
N ARG A 22 8.58 9.22 6.67
CA ARG A 22 9.59 10.16 6.15
C ARG A 22 9.64 11.44 6.98
N GLU A 23 8.49 11.93 7.44
CA GLU A 23 8.41 13.08 8.36
C GLU A 23 9.04 12.75 9.71
N LEU A 24 8.70 11.59 10.29
CA LEU A 24 9.28 11.12 11.56
C LEU A 24 10.80 10.91 11.46
N ALA A 25 11.29 10.35 10.35
CA ALA A 25 12.71 10.20 10.09
C ALA A 25 13.44 11.56 10.06
N ALA A 26 12.83 12.58 9.46
CA ALA A 26 13.37 13.93 9.43
C ALA A 26 13.44 14.56 10.83
N VAL A 27 12.38 14.37 11.64
CA VAL A 27 12.36 14.83 13.05
C VAL A 27 13.44 14.15 13.88
N ALA A 28 13.55 12.82 13.79
CA ALA A 28 14.58 12.05 14.51
C ALA A 28 15.99 12.50 14.12
N HIS A 29 16.26 12.67 12.82
CA HIS A 29 17.54 13.16 12.34
C HIS A 29 17.88 14.56 12.87
N ALA A 30 16.90 15.49 12.85
CA ALA A 30 17.08 16.83 13.39
C ALA A 30 17.35 16.85 14.91
N ALA A 31 16.85 15.86 15.64
CA ALA A 31 17.13 15.65 17.06
C ALA A 31 18.47 14.92 17.34
N GLY A 32 19.21 14.51 16.29
CA GLY A 32 20.42 13.70 16.43
C GLY A 32 20.16 12.22 16.75
N GLU A 33 18.92 11.77 16.66
CA GLU A 33 18.52 10.38 16.84
C GLU A 33 18.67 9.57 15.55
N SER A 34 18.66 8.24 15.67
CA SER A 34 18.78 7.35 14.52
C SER A 34 17.49 7.32 13.68
N ALA A 35 17.62 7.62 12.38
CA ALA A 35 16.53 7.49 11.42
C ALA A 35 16.35 6.08 10.83
N PHE A 36 17.24 5.13 11.17
CA PHE A 36 17.31 3.81 10.53
C PHE A 36 16.01 3.01 10.62
N THR A 37 15.38 2.97 11.80
CA THR A 37 14.15 2.20 12.03
C THR A 37 13.00 2.71 11.15
N TYR A 38 12.87 4.02 10.97
CA TYR A 38 11.86 4.60 10.07
C TYR A 38 12.10 4.19 8.61
N GLY A 39 13.36 4.14 8.18
CA GLY A 39 13.73 3.63 6.85
C GLY A 39 13.38 2.15 6.65
N VAL A 40 13.61 1.30 7.66
CA VAL A 40 13.21 -0.12 7.62
C VAL A 40 11.70 -0.26 7.51
N LEU A 41 10.93 0.50 8.29
CA LEU A 41 9.47 0.50 8.21
C LEU A 41 8.99 1.00 6.85
N HIS A 42 9.61 2.06 6.32
CA HIS A 42 9.25 2.60 5.00
C HIS A 42 9.43 1.55 3.89
N GLY A 43 10.54 0.81 3.91
CA GLY A 43 10.77 -0.29 2.96
C GLY A 43 9.76 -1.42 3.08
N ARG A 44 9.29 -1.72 4.30
CA ARG A 44 8.23 -2.73 4.52
C ARG A 44 6.89 -2.28 3.98
N GLU A 45 6.51 -1.02 4.19
CA GLU A 45 5.28 -0.47 3.62
C GLU A 45 5.34 -0.44 2.09
N GLN A 46 6.48 -0.06 1.50
CA GLN A 46 6.67 -0.14 0.05
C GLN A 46 6.41 -1.56 -0.47
N ARG A 47 6.99 -2.58 0.16
CA ARG A 47 6.75 -3.98 -0.21
C ARG A 47 5.27 -4.36 -0.08
N ARG A 48 4.55 -3.88 0.94
CA ARG A 48 3.12 -4.14 1.09
C ARG A 48 2.30 -3.54 -0.06
N ALA A 49 2.60 -2.30 -0.48
CA ALA A 49 1.98 -1.67 -1.63
C ALA A 49 2.25 -2.45 -2.93
N GLU A 50 3.48 -2.91 -3.14
CA GLU A 50 3.86 -3.73 -4.30
C GLU A 50 3.10 -5.05 -4.35
N LEU A 51 2.91 -5.71 -3.19
CA LEU A 51 2.11 -6.94 -3.11
C LEU A 51 0.63 -6.68 -3.39
N ALA A 52 0.08 -5.55 -2.91
CA ALA A 52 -1.30 -5.17 -3.19
C ALA A 52 -1.51 -4.90 -4.69
N GLU A 53 -0.57 -4.20 -5.33
CA GLU A 53 -0.57 -3.96 -6.78
C GLU A 53 -0.48 -5.26 -7.57
N ALA A 54 0.41 -6.17 -7.17
CA ALA A 54 0.59 -7.47 -7.84
C ALA A 54 -0.69 -8.33 -7.81
N ALA A 55 -1.57 -8.14 -6.82
CA ALA A 55 -2.83 -8.86 -6.69
C ALA A 55 -4.00 -8.22 -7.48
N LEU A 56 -3.85 -6.99 -8.00
CA LEU A 56 -4.91 -6.29 -8.73
C LEU A 56 -5.41 -7.03 -9.97
N PRO A 57 -4.56 -7.64 -10.83
CA PRO A 57 -5.04 -8.32 -12.05
C PRO A 57 -5.99 -9.49 -11.75
N GLU A 58 -5.70 -10.26 -10.70
CA GLU A 58 -6.55 -11.38 -10.28
C GLU A 58 -7.88 -10.88 -9.72
N ALA A 59 -7.85 -9.87 -8.84
CA ALA A 59 -9.07 -9.26 -8.29
C ALA A 59 -9.95 -8.65 -9.39
N TRP A 60 -9.36 -8.03 -10.40
CA TRP A 60 -10.07 -7.48 -11.56
C TRP A 60 -10.71 -8.57 -12.43
N THR A 61 -9.98 -9.65 -12.71
CA THR A 61 -10.49 -10.80 -13.48
C THR A 61 -11.68 -11.47 -12.77
N SER A 62 -11.63 -11.56 -11.44
CA SER A 62 -12.74 -12.06 -10.63
C SER A 62 -13.99 -11.18 -10.78
N ILE A 63 -13.83 -9.85 -10.63
CA ILE A 63 -14.95 -8.90 -10.75
C ILE A 63 -15.59 -8.92 -12.14
N THR A 64 -14.78 -8.89 -13.20
CA THR A 64 -15.31 -8.90 -14.58
C THR A 64 -16.05 -10.19 -14.90
N ARG A 65 -15.65 -11.32 -14.32
CA ARG A 65 -16.37 -12.60 -14.44
C ARG A 65 -17.74 -12.55 -13.77
N ASP A 66 -17.82 -11.98 -12.57
CA ASP A 66 -19.07 -11.87 -11.82
C ASP A 66 -20.06 -10.89 -12.49
N LEU A 67 -19.55 -9.86 -13.17
CA LEU A 67 -20.36 -8.88 -13.88
C LEU A 67 -20.83 -9.36 -15.27
N ARG A 68 -20.15 -10.35 -15.87
CA ARG A 68 -20.45 -10.87 -17.21
C ARG A 68 -21.95 -11.16 -17.47
N PRO A 69 -22.74 -11.75 -16.56
CA PRO A 69 -24.15 -12.04 -16.79
C PRO A 69 -25.05 -10.79 -16.91
N TRP A 70 -24.57 -9.64 -16.45
CA TRP A 70 -25.34 -8.40 -16.35
C TRP A 70 -24.95 -7.36 -17.40
N THR A 71 -23.88 -7.62 -18.16
CA THR A 71 -23.34 -6.72 -19.18
C THR A 71 -23.47 -7.26 -20.60
N ALA A 72 -24.26 -8.33 -20.78
CA ALA A 72 -24.53 -8.99 -22.07
C ALA A 72 -25.92 -8.64 -22.61
#